data_AF-A0A5J4DYR2-F1
#
_entry.id   AF-A0A5J4DYR2-F1
#
_cell.length_a   1.000
_cell.length_b   1.000
_cell.length_c   1.000
_cell.angle_alpha   90.00
_cell.angle_beta   90.00
_cell.angle_gamma   90.00
#
_symmetry.space_group_name_H-M   'P 1'
#
loop_
_entity.id
_entity.type
_entity.pdbx_description
1 polymer ?
#
loop_
_entity_poly.entity_id
_entity_poly.type
_entity_poly.pdbx_seq_one_letter_code
_entity_poly.pdbx_strand_id
1 'polypeptide(L)'
;MHDFFVYLYIVSFGFVAAGICTSGARMITGRSLGFAVDPAAGQITAILGVFVRVFAGPAILMRNSVRGAMIERRPAYWLALSTMIATLWSFFSGVVIVETIFGFGGGL
;
A
#
# COMPACT_ATOMS: atom_id res chain seq x y z
N MET A 1 -24.37 -10.08 -5.15
CA MET A 1 -23.16 -10.91 -5.40
C MET A 1 -22.17 -10.20 -6.30
N HIS A 2 -22.61 -9.60 -7.41
CA HIS A 2 -21.75 -8.82 -8.31
C HIS A 2 -20.91 -7.73 -7.60
N ASP A 3 -21.53 -6.93 -6.73
CA ASP A 3 -20.85 -5.81 -6.05
C ASP A 3 -19.72 -6.27 -5.12
N PHE A 4 -19.86 -7.45 -4.53
CA PHE A 4 -18.81 -8.06 -3.72
C PHE A 4 -17.59 -8.43 -4.57
N PHE A 5 -17.80 -8.98 -5.78
CA PHE A 5 -16.70 -9.27 -6.69
C PHE A 5 -16.00 -8.01 -7.18
N VAL A 6 -16.74 -6.94 -7.47
CA VAL A 6 -16.17 -5.63 -7.82
C VAL A 6 -15.33 -5.09 -6.66
N TYR A 7 -15.83 -5.16 -5.42
CA TYR A 7 -15.08 -4.77 -4.24
C TYR A 7 -13.78 -5.56 -4.08
N LEU A 8 -13.83 -6.90 -4.18
CA LEU A 8 -12.64 -7.75 -4.12
C LEU A 8 -11.64 -7.44 -5.22
N TYR A 9 -12.12 -7.18 -6.44
CA TYR A 9 -11.29 -6.79 -7.57
C TYR A 9 -10.53 -5.49 -7.29
N ILE A 10 -11.24 -4.44 -6.86
CA ILE A 10 -10.66 -3.14 -6.52
C ILE A 10 -9.62 -3.28 -5.40
N VAL A 11 -9.97 -3.97 -4.31
CA VAL A 11 -9.05 -4.21 -3.19
C VAL A 11 -7.79 -4.95 -3.66
N SER A 12 -7.94 -5.94 -4.54
CA SER A 12 -6.82 -6.70 -5.09
C SER A 12 -5.86 -5.81 -5.88
N PHE A 13 -6.38 -4.89 -6.70
CA PHE A 13 -5.56 -3.90 -7.40
C PHE A 13 -4.76 -3.03 -6.43
N GLY A 14 -5.37 -2.57 -5.35
CA GLY A 14 -4.68 -1.83 -4.30
C GLY A 14 -3.55 -2.61 -3.64
N PHE A 15 -3.77 -3.88 -3.30
CA PHE A 15 -2.73 -4.73 -2.72
C PHE A 15 -1.58 -5.01 -3.69
N VAL A 16 -1.88 -5.27 -4.97
CA VAL A 16 -0.87 -5.47 -6.00
C VAL A 16 -0.02 -4.21 -6.16
N ALA A 17 -0.64 -3.04 -6.22
CA ALA A 17 0.07 -1.77 -6.30
C ALA A 17 0.97 -1.52 -5.07
N ALA A 18 0.46 -1.80 -3.87
CA ALA A 18 1.26 -1.70 -2.64
C ALA A 18 2.49 -2.61 -2.67
N GLY A 19 2.34 -3.83 -3.17
CA GLY A 19 3.43 -4.79 -3.37
C GLY A 19 4.46 -4.30 -4.38
N ILE A 20 4.01 -3.75 -5.52
CA ILE A 20 4.90 -3.20 -6.55
C ILE A 20 5.66 -1.98 -6.00
N CYS A 21 4.98 -1.04 -5.34
CA CYS A 21 5.62 0.15 -4.78
C CYS A 21 6.68 -0.20 -3.73
N THR A 22 6.39 -1.13 -2.82
CA THR A 22 7.35 -1.55 -1.79
C THR A 22 8.54 -2.31 -2.35
N SER A 23 8.30 -3.24 -3.28
CA SER A 23 9.37 -4.03 -3.90
C SER A 23 10.24 -3.18 -4.83
N GLY A 24 9.64 -2.33 -5.67
CA GLY A 24 10.35 -1.38 -6.53
C GLY A 24 11.17 -0.37 -5.73
N ALA A 25 10.60 0.23 -4.69
CA ALA A 25 11.35 1.14 -3.82
C ALA A 25 12.52 0.45 -3.11
N ARG A 26 12.35 -0.80 -2.68
CA ARG A 26 13.42 -1.60 -2.09
C ARG A 26 14.52 -1.92 -3.10
N MET A 27 14.16 -2.23 -4.34
CA MET A 27 15.12 -2.50 -5.41
C MET A 27 15.99 -1.27 -5.72
N ILE A 28 15.38 -0.08 -5.76
CA ILE A 28 16.09 1.17 -6.06
C ILE A 28 16.96 1.62 -4.88
N THR A 29 16.45 1.52 -3.65
CA THR A 29 17.11 2.10 -2.46
C THR A 29 17.95 1.11 -1.65
N GLY A 30 17.84 -0.20 -1.93
CA GLY A 30 18.47 -1.27 -1.16
C GLY A 30 17.90 -1.48 0.25
N ARG A 31 17.02 -0.58 0.74
CA ARG A 31 16.45 -0.61 2.09
C ARG A 31 14.94 -0.89 2.07
N SER A 32 14.45 -1.53 3.13
CA SER A 32 13.01 -1.75 3.28
C SER A 32 12.28 -0.41 3.49
N LEU A 33 11.26 -0.15 2.68
CA LEU A 33 10.46 1.07 2.78
C LEU A 33 9.66 1.11 4.08
N GLY A 34 9.74 2.21 4.82
CA GLY A 34 8.93 2.49 6.01
C GLY A 34 8.14 3.78 5.85
N PHE A 35 7.32 4.14 6.84
CA PHE A 35 6.52 5.36 6.82
C PHE A 35 7.35 6.64 6.99
N ALA A 36 8.55 6.54 7.58
CA ALA A 36 9.42 7.69 7.75
C ALA A 36 9.93 8.24 6.41
N VAL A 37 9.96 9.57 6.31
CA VAL A 37 10.61 10.32 5.23
C VAL A 37 11.99 10.75 5.73
N ASP A 38 12.99 10.67 4.86
CA ASP A 38 14.36 11.05 5.17
C ASP A 38 14.45 12.59 5.21
N PRO A 39 14.74 13.21 6.36
CA PRO A 39 14.80 14.67 6.47
C PRO A 39 15.93 15.29 5.65
N ALA A 40 16.97 14.50 5.34
CA ALA A 40 18.09 14.94 4.52
C ALA A 40 17.83 14.79 3.01
N ALA A 41 16.69 14.22 2.61
CA ALA A 41 16.34 14.12 1.21
C ALA A 41 16.05 15.50 0.62
N GLY A 42 16.53 15.74 -0.61
CA GLY A 42 16.12 16.91 -1.38
C GLY A 42 14.60 16.97 -1.55
N GLN A 43 14.06 18.19 -1.67
CA GLN A 43 12.62 18.46 -1.65
C GLN A 43 11.81 17.59 -2.63
N ILE A 44 12.28 17.45 -3.87
CA ILE A 44 11.61 16.63 -4.90
C ILE A 44 11.59 15.16 -4.50
N THR A 45 12.72 14.62 -4.03
CA THR A 45 12.84 13.23 -3.59
C THR A 45 11.95 12.92 -2.39
N ALA A 46 11.82 13.87 -1.46
CA ALA A 46 10.91 13.74 -0.33
C ALA A 46 9.45 13.66 -0.78
N ILE A 47 9.03 14.56 -1.69
CA ILE A 47 7.66 14.59 -2.23
C ILE A 47 7.33 13.29 -2.96
N LEU A 48 8.18 12.86 -3.91
CA LEU A 48 7.99 11.59 -4.62
C LEU A 48 8.00 10.40 -3.66
N GLY A 49 8.87 10.43 -2.65
CA GLY A 49 8.93 9.43 -1.61
C GLY A 49 7.64 9.30 -0.81
N VAL A 50 6.93 10.41 -0.56
CA VAL A 50 5.61 10.40 0.08
C VAL A 50 4.57 9.76 -0.85
N PHE A 51 4.52 10.13 -2.13
CA PHE A 51 3.59 9.53 -3.09
C PHE A 51 3.75 8.01 -3.17
N VAL A 52 4.98 7.51 -3.27
CA VAL A 52 5.24 6.07 -3.26
C VAL A 52 4.76 5.42 -1.95
N ARG A 53 4.93 6.09 -0.81
CA ARG A 53 4.48 5.60 0.50
C ARG A 53 2.97 5.54 0.64
N VAL A 54 2.24 6.45 0.00
CA VAL A 54 0.76 6.45 0.00
C VAL A 54 0.23 5.15 -0.60
N PHE A 55 0.80 4.67 -1.71
CA PHE A 55 0.41 3.38 -2.30
C PHE A 55 1.02 2.18 -1.59
N ALA A 56 2.25 2.30 -1.08
CA ALA A 56 2.94 1.24 -0.35
C ALA A 56 2.36 0.97 1.06
N GLY A 57 1.51 1.86 1.58
CA GLY A 57 0.96 1.83 2.95
C GLY A 57 0.46 0.46 3.41
N PRO A 58 -0.44 -0.23 2.68
CA PRO A 58 -0.95 -1.55 3.06
C PRO A 58 0.17 -2.59 3.27
N ALA A 59 1.16 -2.60 2.39
CA ALA A 59 2.28 -3.55 2.45
C ALA A 59 3.26 -3.21 3.59
N ILE A 60 3.53 -1.92 3.84
CA ILE A 60 4.37 -1.48 4.97
C ILE A 60 3.69 -1.85 6.30
N LEU A 61 2.39 -1.55 6.42
CA LEU A 61 1.58 -1.85 7.61
C LEU A 61 1.59 -3.35 7.88
N MET A 62 1.23 -4.16 6.88
CA MET A 62 1.15 -5.61 7.05
C MET A 62 2.48 -6.22 7.45
N ARG A 63 3.59 -5.78 6.84
CA ARG A 63 4.93 -6.25 7.21
C ARG A 63 5.25 -5.94 8.68
N ASN A 64 4.93 -4.74 9.15
CA ASN A 64 5.17 -4.36 10.54
C ASN A 64 4.31 -5.19 11.51
N SER A 65 3.04 -5.45 11.16
CA SER A 65 2.12 -6.21 12.00
C SER A 65 2.44 -7.70 12.04
N VAL A 66 2.80 -8.31 10.90
CA VAL A 66 3.30 -9.69 10.84
C VAL A 66 4.59 -9.81 11.63
N ARG A 67 5.54 -8.89 11.47
CA ARG A 67 6.78 -8.88 12.24
C ARG A 67 6.52 -8.72 13.74
N GLY A 68 5.60 -7.86 14.13
CA GLY A 68 5.19 -7.68 15.53
C GLY A 68 4.52 -8.94 16.11
N ALA A 69 3.70 -9.64 15.33
CA ALA A 69 3.11 -10.91 15.76
C ALA A 69 4.16 -12.02 15.89
N MET A 70 5.09 -12.12 14.94
CA MET A 70 6.08 -13.20 14.90
C MET A 70 7.25 -13.01 15.88
N ILE A 71 7.82 -11.80 15.94
CA ILE A 71 9.04 -11.53 16.70
C ILE A 71 8.72 -11.04 18.12
N GLU A 72 7.76 -10.13 18.24
CA GLU A 72 7.41 -9.51 19.52
C GLU A 72 6.27 -10.25 20.22
N ARG A 73 5.77 -11.36 19.64
CA ARG A 73 4.62 -12.15 20.12
C ARG A 73 3.40 -11.27 20.46
N ARG A 74 3.22 -10.20 19.70
CA ARG A 74 2.05 -9.32 19.88
C ARG A 74 0.78 -10.10 19.60
N PRO A 75 -0.30 -9.81 20.36
CA PRO A 75 -1.54 -10.55 20.25
C PRO A 75 -2.19 -10.40 18.86
N ALA A 76 -2.86 -11.46 18.42
CA ALA A 76 -3.38 -11.60 17.05
C ALA A 76 -4.38 -10.50 16.64
N TYR A 77 -5.04 -9.84 17.60
CA TYR A 77 -5.95 -8.73 17.31
C TYR A 77 -5.23 -7.54 16.62
N TRP A 78 -3.93 -7.35 16.85
CA TRP A 78 -3.16 -6.32 16.14
C TRP A 78 -3.02 -6.63 14.66
N LEU A 79 -2.81 -7.90 14.33
CA LEU A 79 -2.76 -8.35 12.94
C LEU A 79 -4.13 -8.18 12.28
N ALA A 80 -5.20 -8.62 12.94
CA ALA A 80 -6.57 -8.46 12.43
C ALA A 80 -6.93 -6.99 12.16
N LEU A 81 -6.64 -6.09 13.11
CA LEU A 81 -6.85 -4.65 12.93
C LEU A 81 -6.03 -4.11 11.75
N SER A 82 -4.78 -4.54 11.63
CA SER A 82 -3.92 -4.11 10.53
C SER A 82 -4.40 -4.63 9.18
N THR A 83 -4.98 -5.83 9.13
CA THR A 83 -5.61 -6.36 7.93
C THR A 83 -6.84 -5.55 7.55
N MET A 84 -7.70 -5.20 8.50
CA MET A 84 -8.86 -4.35 8.21
C MET A 84 -8.45 -2.98 7.65
N ILE A 85 -7.45 -2.35 8.27
CA ILE A 85 -6.92 -1.05 7.80
C ILE A 85 -6.26 -1.21 6.43
N ALA A 86 -5.46 -2.25 6.23
CA ALA A 86 -4.80 -2.52 4.95
C ALA A 86 -5.82 -2.75 3.83
N THR A 87 -6.90 -3.50 4.10
CA THR A 87 -7.98 -3.74 3.14
C THR A 87 -8.71 -2.45 2.79
N LEU A 88 -9.05 -1.62 3.77
CA LEU A 88 -9.69 -0.33 3.53
C LEU A 88 -8.80 0.62 2.73
N TRP A 89 -7.51 0.69 3.08
CA TRP A 89 -6.54 1.50 2.35
C TRP A 89 -6.38 0.99 0.91
N SER A 90 -6.21 -0.33 0.73
CA SER A 90 -6.13 -0.96 -0.59
C SER A 90 -7.38 -0.71 -1.42
N PHE A 91 -8.57 -0.64 -0.83
CA PHE A 91 -9.78 -0.24 -1.56
C PHE A 91 -9.64 1.15 -2.17
N PHE A 92 -9.25 2.17 -1.38
CA PHE A 92 -9.06 3.53 -1.89
C PHE A 92 -7.96 3.61 -2.95
N SER A 93 -6.81 2.96 -2.72
CA SER A 93 -5.74 2.89 -3.72
C SER A 93 -6.19 2.19 -5.00
N GLY A 94 -6.97 1.12 -4.87
CA GLY A 94 -7.55 0.39 -5.99
C GLY A 94 -8.51 1.23 -6.81
N VAL A 95 -9.41 1.98 -6.18
CA VAL A 95 -10.34 2.90 -6.87
C VAL A 95 -9.54 3.91 -7.69
N VAL A 96 -8.55 4.57 -7.09
CA VAL A 96 -7.72 5.56 -7.80
C VAL A 96 -7.06 4.93 -9.03
N ILE A 97 -6.51 3.72 -8.92
CA ILE A 97 -5.84 3.05 -10.03
C ILE A 97 -6.83 2.65 -11.12
N VAL A 98 -7.94 2.00 -10.75
CA VAL A 98 -8.96 1.54 -11.69
C VAL A 98 -9.58 2.74 -12.43
N GLU A 99 -9.97 3.78 -11.72
CA GLU A 99 -10.47 5.03 -12.32
C GLU A 99 -9.42 5.72 -13.18
N THR A 100 -8.14 5.69 -12.80
CA THR A 100 -7.08 6.25 -13.65
C THR A 100 -6.89 5.43 -14.93
N ILE A 101 -7.03 4.10 -14.89
CA ILE A 101 -6.87 3.25 -16.06
C ILE A 101 -8.08 3.36 -17.00
N PHE A 102 -9.30 3.22 -16.45
CA PHE A 102 -10.52 3.16 -17.25
C PHE A 102 -11.13 4.54 -17.50
N GLY A 103 -11.02 5.47 -16.56
CA GLY A 103 -11.49 6.85 -16.72
C GLY A 103 -10.69 7.66 -17.73
N PHE A 104 -9.37 7.42 -17.86
CA PHE A 104 -8.59 7.97 -18.97
C PHE A 104 -8.82 7.20 -20.29
N GLY A 105 -9.22 5.93 -20.23
CA GLY A 105 -9.47 5.09 -21.41
C GLY A 105 -10.84 5.30 -22.08
N GLY A 106 -11.84 5.82 -21.37
CA GLY A 106 -13.19 6.09 -21.90
C GLY A 106 -13.42 7.52 -22.39
N GLY A 107 -12.40 8.38 -22.37
CA GLY A 107 -12.50 9.82 -22.65
C GLY A 107 -11.83 10.28 -23.96
N LEU A 108 -11.64 9.41 -24.95
CA LEU A 108 -11.16 9.74 -26.31
C LEU A 108 -12.08 9.15 -27.38
#